data_AF-A0A8X6RQP5-F1
#
_entry.id   AF-A0A8X6RQP5-F1
#
_cell.length_a   1.000
_cell.length_b   1.000
_cell.length_c   1.000
_cell.angle_alpha   90.00
_cell.angle_beta   90.00
_cell.angle_gamma   90.00
#
_symmetry.space_group_name_H-M   'P 1'
#
loop_
_entity.id
_entity.type
_entity.pdbx_description
1 polymer ?
#
loop_
_entity_poly.entity_id
_entity_poly.type
_entity_poly.pdbx_seq_one_letter_code
_entity_poly.pdbx_strand_id
1 'polypeptide(L)'
;MSFYVTLPSDSSLHYFPNNKISSFITQLPSPILLEGEWEVGIAEIFYPHTWYNINEKNNIFGFDLGDGKLITRKLPPGYYESIPDILRSMTLPAHEGKISFKFNANNKRVKIKTQNDARVVLEAGLCDVLGFHSQIVKGIEESAFVADPQAAFPVFYVYSDIVQPVVVGHVEAPLLRVVRISGDDGDAVSAQYDRPHYVPVIRQSFHTIEIEIRLNSGDLLPFERENESHHESTLRVLYKKFEDHYTNHIGSGVPYYEGVSFQKGYGLGGIFRRLFRAALPFLVKGGKAVGKEALRTGTRVVSDVLSGENFKIAARKRSEEAGRGMARKAVEHVQSMIGRGKYKRKRKKQKKVISKKAIKVKGRDIFDP
;
A
#
# COMPACT_ATOMS: atom_id res chain seq x y z
N MET A 1 8.28 -1.34 -34.68
CA MET A 1 7.41 -0.13 -34.85
C MET A 1 7.00 0.42 -33.49
N SER A 2 6.90 1.74 -33.31
CA SER A 2 6.48 2.37 -32.04
C SER A 2 5.79 3.71 -32.26
N PHE A 3 4.91 4.13 -31.33
CA PHE A 3 4.25 5.43 -31.35
C PHE A 3 3.89 5.91 -29.94
N TYR A 4 3.65 7.21 -29.78
CA TYR A 4 3.25 7.81 -28.51
C TYR A 4 1.78 8.21 -28.50
N VAL A 5 1.17 8.19 -27.32
CA VAL A 5 -0.13 8.81 -27.04
C VAL A 5 0.00 9.68 -25.80
N THR A 6 -0.51 10.90 -25.87
CA THR A 6 -0.59 11.82 -24.73
C THR A 6 -2.02 11.80 -24.19
N LEU A 7 -2.15 11.65 -22.88
CA LEU A 7 -3.41 11.47 -22.15
C LEU A 7 -3.54 12.53 -21.06
N PRO A 8 -4.00 13.75 -21.40
CA PRO A 8 -4.36 14.75 -20.41
C PRO A 8 -5.68 14.38 -19.72
N SER A 9 -5.77 14.64 -18.42
CA SER A 9 -6.93 14.21 -17.61
C SER A 9 -8.22 14.99 -17.92
N ASP A 10 -8.11 16.21 -18.45
CA ASP A 10 -9.24 17.10 -18.74
C ASP A 10 -9.70 17.09 -20.22
N SER A 11 -8.95 16.42 -21.10
CA SER A 11 -9.11 16.54 -22.56
C SER A 11 -10.43 15.96 -23.10
N SER A 12 -11.19 15.24 -22.27
CA SER A 12 -12.42 14.54 -22.67
C SER A 12 -13.61 14.83 -21.74
N LEU A 13 -13.59 15.96 -21.03
CA LEU A 13 -14.67 16.38 -20.13
C LEU A 13 -16.05 16.48 -20.82
N HIS A 14 -16.09 16.78 -22.12
CA HIS A 14 -17.35 16.77 -22.89
C HIS A 14 -18.00 15.38 -22.94
N TYR A 15 -17.21 14.30 -23.04
CA TYR A 15 -17.70 12.93 -23.06
C TYR A 15 -17.82 12.35 -21.63
N PHE A 16 -16.89 12.73 -20.75
CA PHE A 16 -16.74 12.21 -19.41
C PHE A 16 -16.68 13.37 -18.40
N PRO A 17 -17.82 14.01 -18.10
CA PRO A 17 -17.86 15.21 -17.25
C PRO A 17 -17.47 14.96 -15.79
N ASN A 18 -17.41 13.69 -15.38
CA ASN A 18 -17.00 13.27 -14.03
C ASN A 18 -15.53 12.83 -13.95
N ASN A 19 -14.72 13.07 -15.00
CA ASN A 19 -13.28 12.83 -14.95
C ASN A 19 -12.66 13.63 -13.80
N LYS A 20 -11.70 12.99 -13.13
CA LYS A 20 -10.87 13.57 -12.08
C LYS A 20 -9.41 13.45 -12.47
N ILE A 21 -8.54 14.28 -11.90
CA ILE A 21 -7.08 14.19 -12.13
C ILE A 21 -6.58 12.77 -11.81
N SER A 22 -7.09 12.15 -10.73
CA SER A 22 -6.72 10.79 -10.32
C SER A 22 -7.48 9.66 -11.03
N SER A 23 -8.53 9.96 -11.79
CA SER A 23 -9.39 8.95 -12.41
C SER A 23 -10.11 9.53 -13.61
N PHE A 24 -9.61 9.23 -14.80
CA PHE A 24 -10.12 9.82 -16.03
C PHE A 24 -10.16 8.83 -17.18
N ILE A 25 -11.06 9.10 -18.13
CA ILE A 25 -11.16 8.41 -19.41
C ILE A 25 -10.85 9.42 -20.50
N THR A 26 -9.90 9.09 -21.38
CA THR A 26 -9.58 9.87 -22.56
C THR A 26 -10.23 9.26 -23.78
N GLN A 27 -11.05 10.04 -24.48
CA GLN A 27 -11.61 9.73 -25.80
C GLN A 27 -10.57 10.04 -26.88
N LEU A 28 -10.14 9.03 -27.63
CA LEU A 28 -9.19 9.22 -28.73
C LEU A 28 -9.91 9.78 -29.98
N PRO A 29 -9.22 10.55 -30.84
CA PRO A 29 -9.83 11.09 -32.07
C PRO A 29 -10.21 9.99 -33.07
N SER A 30 -9.48 8.87 -33.08
CA SER A 30 -9.79 7.68 -33.86
C SER A 30 -9.47 6.42 -33.05
N PRO A 31 -10.16 5.29 -33.27
CA PRO A 31 -9.81 4.03 -32.62
C PRO A 31 -8.38 3.63 -32.99
N ILE A 32 -7.60 3.21 -31.99
CA ILE A 32 -6.30 2.58 -32.24
C ILE A 32 -6.57 1.13 -32.61
N LEU A 33 -5.96 0.69 -33.71
CA LEU A 33 -5.98 -0.69 -34.19
C LEU A 33 -4.56 -1.24 -34.15
N LEU A 34 -4.35 -2.28 -33.36
CA LEU A 34 -3.07 -2.90 -33.12
C LEU A 34 -3.03 -4.28 -33.79
N GLU A 35 -2.15 -4.43 -34.77
CA GLU A 35 -1.88 -5.72 -35.42
C GLU A 35 -0.70 -6.43 -34.75
N GLY A 36 -0.94 -7.63 -34.24
CA GLY A 36 0.03 -8.45 -33.52
C GLY A 36 0.08 -8.16 -32.01
N GLU A 37 1.19 -8.56 -31.39
CA GLU A 37 1.43 -8.34 -29.96
C GLU A 37 2.09 -6.98 -29.73
N TRP A 38 1.59 -6.23 -28.76
CA TRP A 38 2.07 -4.89 -28.42
C TRP A 38 2.24 -4.75 -26.92
N GLU A 39 3.18 -3.90 -26.52
CA GLU A 39 3.36 -3.50 -25.15
C GLU A 39 3.27 -1.98 -25.04
N VAL A 40 2.89 -1.50 -23.85
CA VAL A 40 2.76 -0.09 -23.54
C VAL A 40 3.46 0.23 -22.22
N GLY A 41 4.13 1.37 -22.15
CA GLY A 41 4.76 1.86 -20.93
C GLY A 41 4.63 3.37 -20.81
N ILE A 42 4.66 3.88 -19.57
CA ILE A 42 4.70 5.33 -19.33
C ILE A 42 6.11 5.82 -19.63
N ALA A 43 6.22 6.73 -20.62
CA ALA A 43 7.45 7.42 -20.98
C ALA A 43 7.62 8.74 -20.21
N GLU A 44 6.51 9.41 -19.91
CA GLU A 44 6.50 10.65 -19.14
C GLU A 44 5.17 10.77 -18.37
N ILE A 45 5.24 11.32 -17.17
CA ILE A 45 4.06 11.70 -16.38
C ILE A 45 4.26 13.09 -15.80
N PHE A 46 3.25 13.92 -15.94
CA PHE A 46 3.12 15.23 -15.33
C PHE A 46 1.96 15.21 -14.34
N TYR A 47 2.16 15.71 -13.12
CA TYR A 47 1.11 15.82 -12.10
C TYR A 47 1.38 16.97 -11.12
N PRO A 48 0.32 17.62 -10.60
CA PRO A 48 0.44 18.60 -9.53
C PRO A 48 0.53 17.90 -8.15
N HIS A 49 1.52 18.23 -7.33
CA HIS A 49 1.62 17.71 -5.96
C HIS A 49 0.76 18.56 -5.03
N THR A 50 -0.52 18.21 -4.89
CA THR A 50 -1.50 19.02 -4.15
C THR A 50 -2.27 18.24 -3.07
N TRP A 51 -1.73 17.12 -2.62
CA TRP A 51 -2.34 16.33 -1.55
C TRP A 51 -1.71 16.60 -0.19
N TYR A 52 -2.49 16.41 0.87
CA TYR A 52 -2.01 16.57 2.23
C TYR A 52 -1.30 15.33 2.75
N ASN A 53 -0.16 15.53 3.41
CA ASN A 53 0.52 14.47 4.14
C ASN A 53 -0.13 14.18 5.51
N ILE A 54 -0.86 15.15 6.06
CA ILE A 54 -1.78 14.97 7.19
C ILE A 54 -3.21 15.25 6.71
N ASN A 55 -4.07 14.24 6.77
CA ASN A 55 -5.47 14.26 6.35
C ASN A 55 -6.39 13.67 7.42
N GLU A 56 -7.69 13.59 7.14
CA GLU A 56 -8.69 13.12 8.11
C GLU A 56 -8.49 11.68 8.59
N LYS A 57 -7.70 10.86 7.88
CA LYS A 57 -7.43 9.45 8.19
C LYS A 57 -6.16 9.25 9.03
N ASN A 58 -5.31 10.28 9.19
CA ASN A 58 -4.04 10.17 9.91
C ASN A 58 -3.71 11.39 10.78
N ASN A 59 -4.71 12.14 11.26
CA ASN A 59 -4.50 13.36 12.03
C ASN A 59 -4.83 13.26 13.53
N ILE A 60 -5.21 12.09 14.05
CA ILE A 60 -5.68 11.96 15.42
C ILE A 60 -4.52 11.66 16.37
N PHE A 61 -4.43 12.42 17.46
CA PHE A 61 -3.57 12.12 18.59
C PHE A 61 -4.29 12.43 19.91
N GLY A 62 -3.75 11.93 21.01
CA GLY A 62 -4.28 12.20 22.33
C GLY A 62 -3.20 12.19 23.40
N PHE A 63 -3.59 12.62 24.58
CA PHE A 63 -2.71 12.66 25.74
C PHE A 63 -3.53 12.47 27.01
N ASP A 64 -2.88 11.91 28.02
CA ASP A 64 -3.38 11.79 29.39
C ASP A 64 -2.27 12.35 30.27
N LEU A 65 -2.62 13.30 31.15
CA LEU A 65 -1.66 14.08 31.95
C LEU A 65 -1.39 13.46 33.32
N GLY A 66 -1.71 12.17 33.48
CA GLY A 66 -1.56 11.38 34.70
C GLY A 66 -2.83 11.29 35.54
N ASP A 67 -3.96 11.83 35.06
CA ASP A 67 -5.27 11.80 35.72
C ASP A 67 -6.16 10.65 35.22
N GLY A 68 -5.67 9.87 34.25
CA GLY A 68 -6.41 8.77 33.64
C GLY A 68 -7.40 9.23 32.58
N LYS A 69 -7.50 10.54 32.30
CA LYS A 69 -8.43 11.11 31.32
C LYS A 69 -7.72 11.35 29.99
N LEU A 70 -8.08 10.55 28.99
CA LEU A 70 -7.59 10.76 27.63
C LEU A 70 -8.28 11.96 26.97
N ILE A 71 -7.49 12.94 26.57
CA ILE A 71 -7.92 14.07 25.76
C ILE A 71 -7.47 13.82 24.33
N THR A 72 -8.43 13.73 23.42
CA THR A 72 -8.17 13.53 21.98
C THR A 72 -8.18 14.87 21.26
N ARG A 73 -7.27 15.03 20.30
CA ARG A 73 -7.13 16.18 19.41
C ARG A 73 -6.92 15.71 17.98
N LYS A 74 -7.11 16.64 17.05
CA LYS A 74 -6.82 16.45 15.64
C LYS A 74 -5.85 17.52 15.18
N LEU A 75 -4.85 17.12 14.40
CA LEU A 75 -4.08 18.08 13.61
C LEU A 75 -4.96 18.61 12.48
N PRO A 76 -4.89 19.92 12.17
CA PRO A 76 -5.49 20.44 10.95
C PRO A 76 -4.98 19.66 9.74
N PRO A 77 -5.87 19.16 8.87
CA PRO A 77 -5.46 18.63 7.58
C PRO A 77 -4.68 19.67 6.79
N GLY A 78 -3.60 19.25 6.16
CA GLY A 78 -2.71 20.13 5.43
C GLY A 78 -1.40 19.46 5.06
N TYR A 79 -0.62 20.15 4.25
CA TYR A 79 0.75 19.77 3.98
C TYR A 79 1.69 20.38 5.01
N TYR A 80 2.41 19.53 5.72
CA TYR A 80 3.43 19.93 6.68
C TYR A 80 4.81 19.68 6.08
N GLU A 81 5.56 20.74 5.79
CA GLU A 81 6.89 20.66 5.18
C GLU A 81 7.90 19.92 6.08
N SER A 82 7.78 20.07 7.40
CA SER A 82 8.75 19.52 8.34
C SER A 82 8.12 18.85 9.57
N ILE A 83 8.84 17.86 10.13
CA ILE A 83 8.47 17.24 11.41
C ILE A 83 8.34 18.27 12.54
N PRO A 84 9.26 19.25 12.68
CA PRO A 84 9.06 20.34 13.64
C PRO A 84 7.70 21.04 13.54
N ASP A 85 7.14 21.25 12.35
CA ASP A 85 5.83 21.91 12.18
C ASP A 85 4.70 21.07 12.75
N ILE A 86 4.73 19.77 12.47
CA ILE A 86 3.80 18.79 13.05
C ILE A 86 3.90 18.82 14.58
N LEU A 87 5.12 18.74 15.13
CA LEU A 87 5.34 18.73 16.58
C LEU A 87 4.88 20.04 17.25
N ARG A 88 5.06 21.19 16.59
CA ARG A 88 4.54 22.48 17.06
C ARG A 88 3.02 22.46 17.16
N SER A 89 2.33 21.94 16.14
CA SER A 89 0.86 21.79 16.14
C SER A 89 0.35 20.78 17.16
N MET A 90 1.18 19.83 17.60
CA MET A 90 0.84 18.89 18.69
C MET A 90 1.10 19.46 20.09
N THR A 91 1.92 20.51 20.21
CA THR A 91 2.31 21.09 21.49
C THR A 91 1.21 22.02 22.00
N LEU A 92 0.79 21.83 23.25
CA LEU A 92 -0.22 22.67 23.89
C LEU A 92 0.35 23.32 25.16
N PRO A 93 0.04 24.59 25.45
CA PRO A 93 0.48 25.26 26.68
C PRO A 93 0.08 24.50 27.95
N ALA A 94 -1.08 23.83 27.93
CA ALA A 94 -1.57 23.04 29.06
C ALA A 94 -0.67 21.83 29.42
N HIS A 95 0.26 21.44 28.56
CA HIS A 95 1.18 20.32 28.78
C HIS A 95 2.61 20.77 29.07
N GLU A 96 2.85 22.08 29.08
CA GLU A 96 4.17 22.65 29.30
C GLU A 96 4.73 22.13 30.65
N GLY A 97 5.89 21.49 30.59
CA GLY A 97 6.51 20.79 31.73
C GLY A 97 6.16 19.30 31.87
N LYS A 98 4.98 18.83 31.43
CA LYS A 98 4.60 17.41 31.52
C LYS A 98 4.92 16.59 30.29
N ILE A 99 4.75 17.16 29.09
CA ILE A 99 5.01 16.49 27.82
C ILE A 99 5.93 17.38 26.98
N SER A 100 6.99 16.82 26.42
CA SER A 100 7.88 17.54 25.50
C SER A 100 8.15 16.72 24.24
N PHE A 101 8.02 17.37 23.10
CA PHE A 101 8.40 16.83 21.80
C PHE A 101 9.71 17.47 21.35
N LYS A 102 10.68 16.68 20.90
CA LYS A 102 11.94 17.16 20.34
C LYS A 102 12.27 16.43 19.06
N PHE A 103 12.55 17.16 18.00
CA PHE A 103 13.11 16.61 16.77
C PHE A 103 14.63 16.76 16.80
N ASN A 104 15.35 15.70 16.44
CA ASN A 104 16.80 15.74 16.26
C ASN A 104 17.11 15.78 14.77
N ALA A 105 17.60 16.93 14.28
CA ALA A 105 17.87 17.14 12.86
C ALA A 105 18.98 16.23 12.31
N ASN A 106 19.93 15.79 13.14
CA ASN A 106 21.08 14.99 12.69
C ASN A 106 20.68 13.56 12.35
N ASN A 107 19.83 12.93 13.17
CA ASN A 107 19.38 11.56 12.95
C ASN A 107 17.92 11.48 12.44
N LYS A 108 17.26 12.63 12.26
CA LYS A 108 15.86 12.80 11.86
C LYS A 108 14.87 12.03 12.74
N ARG A 109 15.16 11.84 14.03
CA ARG A 109 14.28 11.12 14.98
C ARG A 109 13.52 12.07 15.90
N VAL A 110 12.37 11.60 16.38
CA VAL A 110 11.53 12.31 17.32
C VAL A 110 11.70 11.71 18.71
N LYS A 111 11.88 12.56 19.70
CA LYS A 111 11.93 12.20 21.12
C LYS A 111 10.70 12.76 21.82
N ILE A 112 9.92 11.90 22.44
CA ILE A 112 8.79 12.28 23.27
C ILE A 112 9.19 11.99 24.71
N LYS A 113 9.06 13.00 25.57
CA LYS A 113 9.20 12.85 27.01
C LYS A 113 7.87 13.12 27.68
N THR A 114 7.47 12.26 28.60
CA THR A 114 6.34 12.43 29.49
C THR A 114 6.79 12.32 30.95
N GLN A 115 6.23 13.14 31.83
CA GLN A 115 6.48 13.11 33.27
C GLN A 115 5.38 12.35 34.02
N ASN A 116 5.73 11.75 35.15
CA ASN A 116 4.80 10.98 36.00
C ASN A 116 4.07 9.90 35.17
N ASP A 117 2.77 9.73 35.41
CA ASP A 117 1.91 8.79 34.69
C ASP A 117 1.39 9.32 33.35
N ALA A 118 1.90 10.48 32.88
CA ALA A 118 1.45 11.05 31.61
C ALA A 118 1.85 10.16 30.42
N ARG A 119 1.00 10.15 29.40
CA ARG A 119 1.18 9.37 28.17
C ARG A 119 0.70 10.14 26.95
N VAL A 120 1.39 9.94 25.84
CA VAL A 120 0.94 10.38 24.51
C VAL A 120 0.38 9.18 23.77
N VAL A 121 -0.76 9.36 23.11
CA VAL A 121 -1.40 8.35 22.27
C VAL A 121 -1.39 8.88 20.83
N LEU A 122 -0.82 8.11 19.92
CA LEU A 122 -0.73 8.43 18.50
C LEU A 122 -1.58 7.44 17.72
N GLU A 123 -2.37 7.92 16.76
CA GLU A 123 -2.98 7.05 15.77
C GLU A 123 -1.90 6.40 14.88
N ALA A 124 -2.24 5.26 14.26
CA ALA A 124 -1.33 4.52 13.40
C ALA A 124 -0.67 5.38 12.31
N GLY A 125 -1.41 6.31 11.69
CA GLY A 125 -0.85 7.17 10.65
C GLY A 125 0.16 8.19 11.17
N LEU A 126 -0.06 8.77 12.36
CA LEU A 126 0.94 9.65 13.00
C LEU A 126 2.14 8.88 13.53
N CYS A 127 1.96 7.62 13.95
CA CYS A 127 3.09 6.76 14.26
C CYS A 127 4.03 6.62 13.06
N ASP A 128 3.46 6.44 11.86
CA ASP A 128 4.21 6.25 10.63
C ASP A 128 4.99 7.52 10.24
N VAL A 129 4.35 8.69 10.35
CA VAL A 129 4.98 10.01 10.10
C VAL A 129 6.07 10.34 11.13
N LEU A 130 5.81 10.07 12.41
CA LEU A 130 6.74 10.40 13.50
C LEU A 130 7.78 9.31 13.78
N GLY A 131 7.70 8.17 13.09
CA GLY A 131 8.64 7.05 13.21
C GLY A 131 8.50 6.18 14.46
N PHE A 132 7.33 6.14 15.10
CA PHE A 132 7.05 5.33 16.28
C PHE A 132 6.42 3.98 15.91
N HIS A 133 6.78 2.92 16.65
CA HIS A 133 6.09 1.63 16.51
C HIS A 133 4.87 1.51 17.44
N SER A 134 5.01 2.07 18.65
CA SER A 134 3.97 2.06 19.67
C SER A 134 3.03 3.25 19.49
N GLN A 135 1.72 2.99 19.52
CA GLN A 135 0.70 4.04 19.61
C GLN A 135 0.67 4.72 20.96
N ILE A 136 1.32 4.17 21.99
CA ILE A 136 1.35 4.74 23.33
C ILE A 136 2.80 4.98 23.72
N VAL A 137 3.13 6.23 24.04
CA VAL A 137 4.46 6.66 24.44
C VAL A 137 4.44 7.15 25.89
N LYS A 138 5.38 6.63 26.70
CA LYS A 138 5.51 6.93 28.14
C LYS A 138 6.97 7.11 28.53
N GLY A 139 7.23 7.92 29.55
CA GLY A 139 8.58 8.18 30.04
C GLY A 139 9.41 8.92 28.99
N ILE A 140 10.55 8.38 28.59
CA ILE A 140 11.38 8.95 27.54
C ILE A 140 11.53 7.92 26.44
N GLU A 141 10.95 8.20 25.28
CA GLU A 141 11.03 7.34 24.11
C GLU A 141 11.52 8.13 22.90
N GLU A 142 12.40 7.52 22.12
CA GLU A 142 12.87 8.03 20.84
C GLU A 142 12.30 7.14 19.73
N SER A 143 11.93 7.76 18.62
CA SER A 143 11.30 7.09 17.50
C SER A 143 12.21 5.97 16.98
N ALA A 144 11.61 4.81 16.67
CA ALA A 144 12.33 3.63 16.18
C ALA A 144 12.78 3.80 14.73
N PHE A 145 12.15 4.70 14.00
CA PHE A 145 12.45 5.05 12.62
C PHE A 145 12.69 6.55 12.47
N VAL A 146 13.31 6.92 11.35
CA VAL A 146 13.37 8.31 10.89
C VAL A 146 11.94 8.84 10.73
N ALA A 147 11.69 10.01 11.32
CA ALA A 147 10.47 10.74 11.10
C ALA A 147 10.57 11.48 9.77
N ASP A 148 9.54 11.33 8.95
CA ASP A 148 9.47 11.91 7.63
C ASP A 148 8.01 12.31 7.35
N PRO A 149 7.75 13.61 7.08
CA PRO A 149 6.41 14.09 6.81
C PRO A 149 5.79 13.38 5.60
N GLN A 150 6.60 12.88 4.66
CA GLN A 150 6.14 12.18 3.45
C GLN A 150 6.08 10.65 3.60
N ALA A 151 6.46 10.10 4.77
CA ALA A 151 6.56 8.65 4.97
C ALA A 151 5.26 7.88 4.73
N ALA A 152 4.11 8.55 4.85
CA ALA A 152 2.82 7.89 4.65
C ALA A 152 2.61 7.41 3.20
N PHE A 153 3.11 8.14 2.20
CA PHE A 153 2.83 7.88 0.78
C PHE A 153 4.04 8.20 -0.12
N PRO A 154 5.06 7.32 -0.18
CA PRO A 154 6.26 7.58 -0.99
C PRO A 154 6.06 7.30 -2.50
N VAL A 155 5.00 6.57 -2.86
CA VAL A 155 4.70 6.15 -4.23
C VAL A 155 3.20 6.14 -4.48
N PHE A 156 2.81 6.32 -5.75
CA PHE A 156 1.47 6.00 -6.24
C PHE A 156 1.51 4.98 -7.37
N TYR A 157 0.38 4.35 -7.61
CA TYR A 157 0.18 3.29 -8.59
C TYR A 157 -0.68 3.82 -9.73
N VAL A 158 -0.20 3.68 -10.96
CA VAL A 158 -0.93 4.05 -12.18
C VAL A 158 -1.46 2.79 -12.82
N TYR A 159 -2.78 2.72 -12.98
CA TYR A 159 -3.50 1.62 -13.60
C TYR A 159 -4.09 2.05 -14.94
N SER A 160 -4.28 1.09 -15.85
CA SER A 160 -4.95 1.36 -17.12
C SER A 160 -5.75 0.17 -17.63
N ASP A 161 -6.89 0.41 -18.27
CA ASP A 161 -7.79 -0.65 -18.74
C ASP A 161 -7.31 -1.38 -20.01
N ILE A 162 -6.25 -0.87 -20.65
CA ILE A 162 -5.64 -1.43 -21.87
C ILE A 162 -4.48 -2.40 -21.59
N VAL A 163 -4.02 -2.55 -20.34
CA VAL A 163 -2.90 -3.46 -20.03
C VAL A 163 -3.38 -4.81 -19.49
N GLN A 164 -2.59 -5.85 -19.74
CA GLN A 164 -2.81 -7.15 -19.12
C GLN A 164 -2.60 -7.07 -17.60
N PRO A 165 -3.45 -7.73 -16.79
CA PRO A 165 -3.23 -7.81 -15.35
C PRO A 165 -1.86 -8.42 -15.01
N VAL A 166 -1.14 -7.77 -14.09
CA VAL A 166 0.13 -8.25 -13.53
C VAL A 166 -0.06 -8.58 -12.05
N VAL A 167 0.77 -9.48 -11.53
CA VAL A 167 0.73 -9.85 -10.10
C VAL A 167 1.25 -8.69 -9.25
N VAL A 168 0.43 -8.19 -8.33
CA VAL A 168 0.76 -7.16 -7.36
C VAL A 168 0.47 -7.70 -5.96
N GLY A 169 1.51 -8.15 -5.26
CA GLY A 169 1.36 -8.80 -3.95
C GLY A 169 0.57 -10.11 -4.06
N HIS A 170 -0.66 -10.13 -3.52
CA HIS A 170 -1.53 -11.32 -3.50
C HIS A 170 -2.72 -11.22 -4.47
N VAL A 171 -2.74 -10.21 -5.35
CA VAL A 171 -3.79 -10.01 -6.36
C VAL A 171 -3.18 -9.84 -7.74
N GLU A 172 -3.99 -10.01 -8.78
CA GLU A 172 -3.67 -9.51 -10.12
C GLU A 172 -4.37 -8.16 -10.33
N ALA A 173 -3.69 -7.21 -10.96
CA ALA A 173 -4.24 -5.89 -11.25
C ALA A 173 -3.67 -5.33 -12.56
N PRO A 174 -4.43 -4.51 -13.31
CA PRO A 174 -3.97 -3.90 -14.56
C PRO A 174 -3.05 -2.69 -14.27
N LEU A 175 -1.95 -2.96 -13.56
CA LEU A 175 -0.97 -1.97 -13.12
C LEU A 175 -0.03 -1.65 -14.29
N LEU A 176 0.00 -0.39 -14.70
CA LEU A 176 0.88 0.11 -15.74
C LEU A 176 2.24 0.51 -15.15
N ARG A 177 2.27 1.23 -14.02
CA ARG A 177 3.53 1.66 -13.38
C ARG A 177 3.35 2.03 -11.90
N VAL A 178 4.41 1.83 -11.11
CA VAL A 178 4.57 2.47 -9.79
C VAL A 178 5.45 3.70 -9.95
N VAL A 179 4.97 4.86 -9.51
CA VAL A 179 5.65 6.15 -9.65
C VAL A 179 6.08 6.62 -8.26
N ARG A 180 7.34 7.06 -8.14
CA ARG A 180 7.82 7.73 -6.92
C ARG A 180 7.26 9.15 -6.87
N ILE A 181 6.77 9.52 -5.71
CA ILE A 181 6.37 10.89 -5.43
C ILE A 181 7.63 11.74 -5.24
N SER A 182 7.62 12.93 -5.82
CA SER A 182 8.68 13.93 -5.69
C SER A 182 8.07 15.34 -5.69
N GLY A 183 8.88 16.36 -5.40
CA GLY A 183 8.41 17.74 -5.30
C GLY A 183 7.74 18.03 -3.96
N ASP A 184 7.57 19.31 -3.68
CA ASP A 184 6.91 19.85 -2.49
C ASP A 184 5.45 20.23 -2.81
N ASP A 185 4.69 20.68 -1.80
CA ASP A 185 3.30 21.07 -1.99
C ASP A 185 3.15 22.25 -2.96
N GLY A 186 2.28 22.08 -3.95
CA GLY A 186 2.04 23.04 -5.02
C GLY A 186 2.95 22.88 -6.23
N ASP A 187 3.96 22.00 -6.17
CA ASP A 187 4.83 21.77 -7.32
C ASP A 187 4.10 21.10 -8.47
N ALA A 188 4.46 21.51 -9.69
CA ALA A 188 4.12 20.81 -10.90
C ALA A 188 5.25 19.83 -11.26
N VAL A 189 5.03 18.55 -11.00
CA VAL A 189 6.06 17.51 -11.08
C VAL A 189 6.04 16.85 -12.45
N SER A 190 7.20 16.78 -13.11
CA SER A 190 7.40 15.96 -14.31
C SER A 190 8.41 14.85 -14.05
N ALA A 191 8.04 13.61 -14.38
CA ALA A 191 8.93 12.47 -14.33
C ALA A 191 9.02 11.82 -15.72
N GLN A 192 10.23 11.82 -16.28
CA GLN A 192 10.56 11.20 -17.56
C GLN A 192 11.28 9.86 -17.34
N TYR A 193 11.05 8.90 -18.24
CA TYR A 193 11.57 7.55 -18.14
C TYR A 193 12.28 7.12 -19.42
N ASP A 194 13.62 7.14 -19.40
CA ASP A 194 14.46 6.69 -20.52
C ASP A 194 14.22 5.22 -20.87
N ARG A 195 13.88 4.41 -19.85
CA ARG A 195 13.51 3.01 -19.97
C ARG A 195 12.11 2.81 -19.39
N PRO A 196 11.05 2.99 -20.21
CA PRO A 196 9.69 2.71 -19.79
C PRO A 196 9.54 1.26 -19.34
N HIS A 197 8.77 1.03 -18.29
CA HIS A 197 8.32 -0.31 -17.94
C HIS A 197 7.18 -0.67 -18.89
N TYR A 198 7.41 -1.64 -19.76
CA TYR A 198 6.45 -2.11 -20.74
C TYR A 198 5.58 -3.22 -20.16
N VAL A 199 4.28 -3.10 -20.37
CA VAL A 199 3.28 -4.10 -20.00
C VAL A 199 2.53 -4.51 -21.27
N PRO A 200 2.28 -5.81 -21.50
CA PRO A 200 1.50 -6.26 -22.65
C PRO A 200 0.12 -5.60 -22.71
N VAL A 201 -0.29 -5.20 -23.92
CA VAL A 201 -1.60 -4.63 -24.18
C VAL A 201 -2.64 -5.76 -24.25
N ILE A 202 -3.79 -5.59 -23.60
CA ILE A 202 -4.85 -6.63 -23.56
C ILE A 202 -5.87 -6.51 -24.70
N ARG A 203 -5.90 -5.36 -25.41
CA ARG A 203 -6.86 -5.08 -26.49
C ARG A 203 -6.16 -4.78 -27.81
N GLN A 204 -6.67 -5.35 -28.90
CA GLN A 204 -6.21 -5.04 -30.25
C GLN A 204 -6.94 -3.84 -30.88
N SER A 205 -8.08 -3.44 -30.32
CA SER A 205 -8.81 -2.25 -30.74
C SER A 205 -9.41 -1.55 -29.54
N PHE A 206 -9.21 -0.24 -29.46
CA PHE A 206 -9.80 0.59 -28.41
C PHE A 206 -9.87 2.04 -28.87
N HIS A 207 -10.92 2.73 -28.42
CA HIS A 207 -11.16 4.14 -28.74
C HIS A 207 -11.06 5.04 -27.51
N THR A 208 -11.10 4.44 -26.33
CA THR A 208 -10.94 5.09 -25.03
C THR A 208 -9.82 4.44 -24.26
N ILE A 209 -9.12 5.22 -23.45
CA ILE A 209 -8.15 4.73 -22.48
C ILE A 209 -8.57 5.27 -21.11
N GLU A 210 -8.72 4.38 -20.14
CA GLU A 210 -9.00 4.73 -18.76
C GLU A 210 -7.70 4.68 -17.95
N ILE A 211 -7.50 5.69 -17.09
CA ILE A 211 -6.39 5.80 -16.16
C ILE A 211 -6.94 5.97 -14.74
N GLU A 212 -6.38 5.23 -13.79
CA GLU A 212 -6.57 5.47 -12.36
C GLU A 212 -5.22 5.59 -11.64
N ILE A 213 -5.07 6.64 -10.84
CA ILE A 213 -3.91 6.92 -10.00
C ILE A 213 -4.33 6.70 -8.54
N ARG A 214 -3.67 5.76 -7.86
CA ARG A 214 -4.06 5.33 -6.51
C ARG A 214 -2.89 5.28 -5.55
N LEU A 215 -3.20 5.50 -4.27
CA LEU A 215 -2.30 5.26 -3.16
C LEU A 215 -2.12 3.76 -2.91
N ASN A 216 -1.11 3.41 -2.11
CA ASN A 216 -0.90 2.05 -1.60
C ASN A 216 -2.10 1.50 -0.80
N SER A 217 -2.94 2.37 -0.22
CA SER A 217 -4.20 1.99 0.42
C SER A 217 -5.24 1.44 -0.56
N GLY A 218 -5.08 1.74 -1.85
CA GLY A 218 -6.10 1.50 -2.87
C GLY A 218 -7.03 2.69 -3.10
N ASP A 219 -7.00 3.71 -2.26
CA ASP A 219 -7.77 4.94 -2.48
C ASP A 219 -7.23 5.70 -3.70
N LEU A 220 -8.08 6.48 -4.36
CA LEU A 220 -7.62 7.43 -5.37
C LEU A 220 -6.66 8.44 -4.74
N LEU A 221 -5.64 8.85 -5.49
CA LEU A 221 -4.72 9.90 -5.07
C LEU A 221 -5.52 11.21 -4.86
N PRO A 222 -5.57 11.77 -3.64
CA PRO A 222 -6.49 12.86 -3.32
C PRO A 222 -5.86 14.20 -3.70
N PHE A 223 -6.10 14.69 -4.91
CA PHE A 223 -5.70 16.04 -5.30
C PHE A 223 -6.59 17.06 -4.55
N GLU A 224 -6.17 17.51 -3.36
CA GLU A 224 -7.00 18.31 -2.44
C GLU A 224 -7.36 19.69 -3.02
N ARG A 225 -6.54 20.21 -3.95
CA ARG A 225 -6.76 21.48 -4.65
C ARG A 225 -7.25 21.31 -6.10
N GLU A 226 -7.95 20.22 -6.40
CA GLU A 226 -8.49 19.93 -7.74
C GLU A 226 -9.39 21.05 -8.32
N ASN A 227 -10.03 21.86 -7.46
CA ASN A 227 -10.91 22.97 -7.87
C ASN A 227 -10.20 24.33 -7.99
N GLU A 228 -8.93 24.45 -7.61
CA GLU A 228 -8.17 25.70 -7.68
C GLU A 228 -7.35 25.71 -8.98
N SER A 229 -7.88 26.35 -10.03
CA SER A 229 -7.21 26.68 -11.32
C SER A 229 -6.39 25.60 -12.05
N HIS A 230 -6.88 25.14 -13.22
CA HIS A 230 -6.12 24.52 -14.33
C HIS A 230 -5.08 23.44 -13.96
N HIS A 231 -5.37 22.62 -12.95
CA HIS A 231 -4.53 21.49 -12.59
C HIS A 231 -5.00 20.24 -13.36
N GLU A 232 -4.12 19.70 -14.20
CA GLU A 232 -4.32 18.43 -14.89
C GLU A 232 -3.14 17.49 -14.65
N SER A 233 -3.39 16.19 -14.79
CA SER A 233 -2.32 15.20 -14.95
C SER A 233 -2.24 14.80 -16.41
N THR A 234 -1.03 14.65 -16.91
CA THR A 234 -0.78 14.25 -18.30
C THR A 234 0.15 13.06 -18.32
N LEU A 235 -0.30 11.97 -18.94
CA LEU A 235 0.51 10.78 -19.16
C LEU A 235 0.91 10.69 -20.64
N ARG A 236 2.20 10.56 -20.91
CA ARG A 236 2.68 10.20 -22.24
C ARG A 236 3.06 8.72 -22.25
N VAL A 237 2.27 7.92 -22.93
CA VAL A 237 2.48 6.47 -23.05
C VAL A 237 3.15 6.14 -24.39
N LEU A 238 4.08 5.19 -24.34
CA LEU A 238 4.81 4.69 -25.50
C LEU A 238 4.36 3.26 -25.81
N TYR A 239 3.80 3.08 -27.00
CA TYR A 239 3.47 1.77 -27.55
C TYR A 239 4.64 1.26 -28.38
N LYS A 240 4.97 -0.01 -28.18
CA LYS A 240 6.00 -0.72 -28.93
C LYS A 240 5.46 -2.07 -29.38
N LYS A 241 5.61 -2.37 -30.67
CA LYS A 241 5.28 -3.68 -31.20
C LYS A 241 6.27 -4.71 -30.64
N PHE A 242 5.77 -5.84 -30.17
CA PHE A 242 6.60 -6.93 -29.70
C PHE A 242 7.36 -7.49 -30.92
N GLU A 243 8.69 -7.37 -30.89
CA GLU A 243 9.59 -7.98 -31.87
C GLU A 243 10.39 -9.04 -31.10
N ASP A 244 10.44 -10.29 -31.59
CA ASP A 244 10.97 -11.51 -30.93
C ASP A 244 12.43 -11.44 -30.43
N HIS A 245 13.07 -10.27 -30.49
CA HIS A 245 14.44 -10.03 -30.04
C HIS A 245 14.58 -9.84 -28.52
N TYR A 246 13.48 -9.89 -27.76
CA TYR A 246 13.45 -9.76 -26.27
C TYR A 246 13.52 -11.09 -25.51
N THR A 247 13.99 -12.17 -26.15
CA THR A 247 14.16 -13.49 -25.52
C THR A 247 15.14 -13.54 -24.33
N ASN A 248 15.86 -12.44 -24.01
CA ASN A 248 16.91 -12.45 -22.97
C ASN A 248 16.74 -11.44 -21.82
N HIS A 249 15.56 -10.85 -21.60
CA HIS A 249 15.33 -10.01 -20.41
C HIS A 249 14.12 -10.47 -19.61
N ILE A 250 14.13 -11.75 -19.19
CA ILE A 250 13.30 -12.19 -18.06
C ILE A 250 13.94 -11.62 -16.79
N GLY A 251 13.44 -10.43 -16.44
CA GLY A 251 13.78 -9.70 -15.23
C GLY A 251 12.80 -8.56 -15.06
N SER A 252 11.50 -8.83 -15.10
CA SER A 252 10.44 -7.88 -14.68
C SER A 252 10.45 -7.71 -13.16
N GLY A 253 11.60 -7.32 -12.63
CA GLY A 253 11.71 -6.80 -11.28
C GLY A 253 11.22 -5.35 -11.30
N VAL A 254 10.38 -5.00 -10.32
CA VAL A 254 10.15 -3.58 -9.96
C VAL A 254 11.52 -2.92 -9.84
N PRO A 255 11.82 -1.82 -10.54
CA PRO A 255 13.13 -1.18 -10.46
C PRO A 255 13.47 -0.85 -9.01
N TYR A 256 14.74 -1.09 -8.69
CA TYR A 256 15.43 -0.88 -7.42
C TYR A 256 14.67 0.03 -6.42
N TYR A 257 14.13 -0.60 -5.38
CA TYR A 257 13.55 0.08 -4.24
C TYR A 257 14.67 0.38 -3.24
N GLU A 258 15.19 1.61 -3.25
CA GLU A 258 15.85 2.14 -2.06
C GLU A 258 14.78 2.30 -0.97
N GLY A 259 14.95 1.53 0.11
CA GLY A 259 13.94 1.31 1.13
C GLY A 259 13.54 2.59 1.86
N VAL A 260 12.24 2.81 2.04
CA VAL A 260 11.75 3.70 3.10
C VAL A 260 11.65 2.91 4.40
N SER A 261 11.82 3.59 5.53
CA SER A 261 11.90 2.98 6.86
C SER A 261 10.66 2.18 7.28
N PHE A 262 9.54 2.33 6.55
CA PHE A 262 8.25 1.79 6.96
C PHE A 262 7.29 1.55 5.78
N GLN A 263 6.89 0.30 5.53
CA GLN A 263 5.85 -0.04 4.54
C GLN A 263 4.82 -0.96 5.19
N LYS A 264 3.63 -0.43 5.49
CA LYS A 264 2.44 -1.24 5.82
C LYS A 264 1.71 -1.57 4.53
N GLY A 265 1.52 -2.86 4.24
CA GLY A 265 0.72 -3.30 3.10
C GLY A 265 -0.77 -3.26 3.43
N TYR A 266 -1.52 -2.44 2.69
CA TYR A 266 -2.97 -2.54 2.63
C TYR A 266 -3.36 -3.55 1.54
N GLY A 267 -4.32 -4.42 1.84
CA GLY A 267 -4.67 -5.51 0.94
C GLY A 267 -5.42 -5.03 -0.30
N LEU A 268 -4.94 -5.34 -1.50
CA LEU A 268 -5.52 -4.89 -2.77
C LEU A 268 -6.85 -5.59 -3.18
N GLY A 269 -7.43 -6.40 -2.30
CA GLY A 269 -8.45 -7.42 -2.60
C GLY A 269 -9.85 -6.95 -2.99
N GLY A 270 -10.10 -5.65 -3.22
CA GLY A 270 -11.44 -5.14 -3.52
C GLY A 270 -11.55 -3.90 -4.40
N ILE A 271 -10.43 -3.40 -4.95
CA ILE A 271 -10.35 -2.01 -5.45
C ILE A 271 -10.73 -1.86 -6.94
N PHE A 272 -10.58 -2.89 -7.78
CA PHE A 272 -10.49 -2.70 -9.24
C PHE A 272 -11.71 -3.12 -10.07
N ARG A 273 -12.94 -3.03 -9.54
CA ARG A 273 -14.14 -3.48 -10.27
C ARG A 273 -14.34 -2.78 -11.63
N ARG A 274 -13.93 -1.51 -11.78
CA ARG A 274 -14.17 -0.71 -12.98
C ARG A 274 -13.22 -1.12 -14.12
N LEU A 275 -11.92 -1.08 -13.87
CA LEU A 275 -10.89 -1.51 -14.83
C LEU A 275 -11.03 -3.00 -15.21
N PHE A 276 -11.30 -3.88 -14.25
CA PHE A 276 -11.52 -5.30 -14.57
C PHE A 276 -12.79 -5.51 -15.40
N ARG A 277 -13.88 -4.77 -15.15
CA ARG A 277 -15.09 -4.91 -15.98
C ARG A 277 -14.83 -4.50 -17.42
N ALA A 278 -14.04 -3.47 -17.65
CA ALA A 278 -13.66 -3.02 -18.99
C ALA A 278 -12.74 -4.04 -19.71
N ALA A 279 -11.81 -4.66 -18.97
CA ALA A 279 -10.86 -5.63 -19.51
C ALA A 279 -11.40 -7.07 -19.65
N LEU A 280 -12.38 -7.47 -18.83
CA LEU A 280 -12.89 -8.85 -18.76
C LEU A 280 -13.37 -9.44 -20.10
N PRO A 281 -14.13 -8.70 -20.95
CA PRO A 281 -14.57 -9.24 -22.24
C PRO A 281 -13.41 -9.62 -23.17
N PHE A 282 -12.26 -8.97 -23.04
CA PHE A 282 -11.07 -9.22 -23.85
C PHE A 282 -10.18 -10.30 -23.25
N LEU A 283 -10.13 -10.40 -21.93
CA LEU A 283 -9.46 -11.49 -21.21
C LEU A 283 -10.08 -12.85 -21.55
N VAL A 284 -11.42 -12.92 -21.66
CA VAL A 284 -12.15 -14.14 -22.04
C VAL A 284 -12.07 -14.43 -23.55
N LYS A 285 -12.02 -13.40 -24.41
CA LYS A 285 -11.87 -13.57 -25.87
C LYS A 285 -10.46 -13.92 -26.31
N GLY A 286 -9.43 -13.55 -25.54
CA GLY A 286 -8.01 -13.86 -25.80
C GLY A 286 -7.61 -15.33 -25.61
N GLY A 287 -8.49 -16.17 -25.06
CA GLY A 287 -8.21 -17.58 -24.74
C GLY A 287 -8.03 -18.54 -25.93
N LYS A 288 -8.08 -18.06 -27.18
CA LYS A 288 -7.92 -18.91 -28.38
C LYS A 288 -6.73 -18.55 -29.29
N ALA A 289 -6.04 -17.43 -29.09
CA ALA A 289 -5.02 -16.96 -30.04
C ALA A 289 -3.65 -16.60 -29.43
N VAL A 290 -3.51 -16.59 -28.09
CA VAL A 290 -2.25 -16.20 -27.42
C VAL A 290 -1.65 -17.40 -26.70
N GLY A 291 -0.37 -17.65 -26.96
CA GLY A 291 0.32 -18.94 -26.83
C GLY A 291 0.44 -19.57 -25.44
N LYS A 292 0.79 -20.86 -25.46
CA LYS A 292 0.94 -21.80 -24.32
C LYS A 292 1.93 -21.36 -23.22
N GLU A 293 2.61 -20.24 -23.37
CA GLU A 293 3.66 -19.78 -22.46
C GLU A 293 3.14 -18.77 -21.42
N ALA A 294 2.18 -17.90 -21.78
CA ALA A 294 1.50 -16.99 -20.83
C ALA A 294 0.57 -17.75 -19.85
N LEU A 295 0.05 -18.91 -20.29
CA LEU A 295 -0.82 -19.79 -19.51
C LEU A 295 -0.16 -20.44 -18.28
N ARG A 296 1.18 -20.55 -18.24
CA ARG A 296 1.87 -21.20 -17.10
C ARG A 296 2.00 -20.30 -15.88
N THR A 297 1.86 -18.98 -16.03
CA THR A 297 2.05 -18.02 -14.93
C THR A 297 0.73 -17.41 -14.43
N GLY A 298 -0.32 -17.34 -15.26
CA GLY A 298 -1.60 -16.66 -14.95
C GLY A 298 -2.82 -17.54 -14.65
N THR A 299 -2.67 -18.85 -14.43
CA THR A 299 -3.82 -19.78 -14.32
C THR A 299 -4.43 -19.95 -12.93
N ARG A 300 -3.97 -19.24 -11.89
CA ARG A 300 -4.46 -19.48 -10.51
C ARG A 300 -5.59 -18.57 -10.03
N VAL A 301 -5.95 -17.50 -10.73
CA VAL A 301 -6.95 -16.52 -10.22
C VAL A 301 -8.14 -16.31 -11.17
N VAL A 302 -7.97 -16.57 -12.48
CA VAL A 302 -9.05 -16.43 -13.47
C VAL A 302 -10.23 -17.39 -13.20
N SER A 303 -10.01 -18.56 -12.59
CA SER A 303 -11.10 -19.47 -12.18
C SER A 303 -11.96 -18.91 -11.04
N ASP A 304 -11.39 -18.05 -10.20
CA ASP A 304 -12.04 -17.56 -8.99
C ASP A 304 -12.96 -16.36 -9.29
N VAL A 305 -12.72 -15.67 -10.40
CA VAL A 305 -13.57 -14.56 -10.88
C VAL A 305 -14.65 -15.05 -11.86
N LEU A 306 -14.36 -16.08 -12.66
CA LEU A 306 -15.31 -16.61 -13.64
C LEU A 306 -16.36 -17.56 -13.04
N SER A 307 -16.16 -18.06 -11.81
CA SER A 307 -17.05 -19.07 -11.24
C SER A 307 -18.36 -18.53 -10.68
N GLY A 308 -18.53 -17.23 -10.42
CA GLY A 308 -19.84 -16.57 -10.19
C GLY A 308 -20.76 -17.12 -9.08
N GLU A 309 -20.44 -18.25 -8.46
CA GLU A 309 -21.23 -18.98 -7.50
C GLU A 309 -20.32 -19.45 -6.37
N ASN A 310 -20.25 -18.61 -5.33
CA ASN A 310 -20.30 -18.97 -3.90
C ASN A 310 -19.62 -17.94 -2.99
N PHE A 311 -19.61 -16.66 -3.37
CA PHE A 311 -19.30 -15.61 -2.39
C PHE A 311 -20.29 -15.62 -1.22
N LYS A 312 -21.57 -15.93 -1.48
CA LYS A 312 -22.61 -16.03 -0.44
C LYS A 312 -22.45 -17.26 0.47
N ILE A 313 -22.00 -18.41 -0.06
CA ILE A 313 -21.76 -19.63 0.75
C ILE A 313 -20.41 -19.54 1.47
N ALA A 314 -19.36 -18.97 0.89
CA ALA A 314 -18.09 -18.76 1.59
C ALA A 314 -18.20 -17.67 2.67
N ALA A 315 -18.94 -16.58 2.42
CA ALA A 315 -19.22 -15.57 3.44
C ALA A 315 -20.16 -16.07 4.55
N ARG A 316 -21.18 -16.88 4.21
CA ARG A 316 -22.09 -17.47 5.20
C ARG A 316 -21.44 -18.59 6.01
N LYS A 317 -20.62 -19.44 5.38
CA LYS A 317 -19.85 -20.50 6.06
C LYS A 317 -18.75 -19.93 6.96
N ARG A 318 -18.07 -18.85 6.53
CA ARG A 318 -17.14 -18.10 7.41
C ARG A 318 -17.85 -17.27 8.48
N SER A 319 -19.07 -16.77 8.24
CA SER A 319 -19.88 -16.09 9.28
C SER A 319 -20.42 -17.07 10.32
N GLU A 320 -20.79 -18.30 9.93
CA GLU A 320 -21.26 -19.33 10.86
C GLU A 320 -20.11 -20.00 11.63
N GLU A 321 -18.92 -20.15 11.03
CA GLU A 321 -17.71 -20.66 11.71
C GLU A 321 -16.98 -19.57 12.54
N ALA A 322 -17.01 -18.29 12.15
CA ALA A 322 -16.49 -17.18 12.98
C ALA A 322 -17.47 -16.76 14.09
N GLY A 323 -18.78 -16.94 13.89
CA GLY A 323 -19.82 -16.58 14.86
C GLY A 323 -19.90 -17.53 16.06
N ARG A 324 -19.67 -18.84 15.87
CA ARG A 324 -19.77 -19.82 16.98
C ARG A 324 -18.54 -19.88 17.88
N GLY A 325 -17.38 -19.38 17.42
CA GLY A 325 -16.16 -19.33 18.22
C GLY A 325 -15.98 -18.06 19.06
N MET A 326 -16.50 -16.92 18.60
CA MET A 326 -16.34 -15.63 19.29
C MET A 326 -17.47 -15.33 20.28
N ALA A 327 -18.72 -15.74 20.00
CA ALA A 327 -19.80 -15.58 20.98
C ALA A 327 -19.60 -16.47 22.22
N ARG A 328 -19.11 -17.71 22.03
CA ARG A 328 -18.82 -18.62 23.16
C ARG A 328 -17.61 -18.17 23.97
N LYS A 329 -16.54 -17.68 23.31
CA LYS A 329 -15.38 -17.12 24.02
C LYS A 329 -15.69 -15.79 24.71
N ALA A 330 -16.55 -14.94 24.16
CA ALA A 330 -16.99 -13.72 24.83
C ALA A 330 -17.89 -14.03 26.04
N VAL A 331 -18.82 -14.98 25.92
CA VAL A 331 -19.72 -15.39 27.03
C VAL A 331 -18.98 -16.19 28.11
N GLU A 332 -18.06 -17.11 27.74
CA GLU A 332 -17.22 -17.83 28.71
C GLU A 332 -16.21 -16.89 29.39
N HIS A 333 -15.68 -15.90 28.68
CA HIS A 333 -14.76 -14.93 29.28
C HIS A 333 -15.49 -13.98 30.25
N VAL A 334 -16.74 -13.59 29.96
CA VAL A 334 -17.59 -12.81 30.87
C VAL A 334 -18.10 -13.65 32.06
N GLN A 335 -18.48 -14.91 31.87
CA GLN A 335 -18.86 -15.80 32.99
C GLN A 335 -17.65 -16.16 33.89
N SER A 336 -16.45 -16.27 33.33
CA SER A 336 -15.23 -16.52 34.11
C SER A 336 -14.80 -15.35 35.00
N MET A 337 -15.36 -14.15 34.80
CA MET A 337 -15.07 -12.96 35.59
C MET A 337 -16.07 -12.70 36.74
N ILE A 338 -17.16 -13.47 36.86
CA ILE A 338 -18.20 -13.23 37.89
C ILE A 338 -18.08 -14.16 39.12
N GLY A 339 -17.22 -15.18 39.10
CA GLY A 339 -17.06 -16.12 40.22
C GLY A 339 -15.87 -15.82 41.14
N ARG A 340 -16.11 -15.19 42.30
CA ARG A 340 -15.18 -15.21 43.44
C ARG A 340 -14.90 -16.66 43.87
N GLY A 341 -13.63 -17.08 43.96
CA GLY A 341 -13.30 -18.37 44.59
C GLY A 341 -11.84 -18.83 44.49
N LYS A 342 -11.04 -18.45 45.49
CA LYS A 342 -9.78 -19.07 45.99
C LYS A 342 -8.83 -19.76 44.98
N TYR A 343 -7.71 -19.09 44.74
CA TYR A 343 -6.46 -19.58 44.14
C TYR A 343 -6.02 -20.96 44.66
N LYS A 344 -5.84 -21.95 43.76
CA LYS A 344 -4.99 -23.13 43.98
C LYS A 344 -3.96 -23.26 42.86
N ARG A 345 -2.69 -23.08 43.24
CA ARG A 345 -1.48 -23.11 42.42
C ARG A 345 -1.25 -24.53 41.87
N LYS A 346 -1.13 -24.72 40.55
CA LYS A 346 -0.65 -25.98 39.94
C LYS A 346 0.75 -25.82 39.33
N ARG A 347 1.63 -26.74 39.73
CA ARG A 347 3.08 -26.89 39.45
C ARG A 347 3.41 -26.91 37.94
N LYS A 348 4.50 -26.21 37.55
CA LYS A 348 5.16 -26.36 36.24
C LYS A 348 5.75 -27.77 36.09
N LYS A 349 5.41 -28.49 35.01
CA LYS A 349 6.15 -29.69 34.55
C LYS A 349 7.47 -29.24 33.89
N GLN A 350 8.60 -29.75 34.40
CA GLN A 350 9.91 -29.60 33.76
C GLN A 350 9.94 -30.38 32.44
N LYS A 351 10.40 -29.72 31.36
CA LYS A 351 10.77 -30.41 30.11
C LYS A 351 12.08 -31.17 30.35
N LYS A 352 12.07 -32.49 30.20
CA LYS A 352 13.28 -33.33 30.15
C LYS A 352 14.08 -32.98 28.89
N VAL A 353 15.32 -32.56 29.09
CA VAL A 353 16.33 -32.46 28.03
C VAL A 353 16.85 -33.86 27.75
N ILE A 354 16.75 -34.32 26.51
CA ILE A 354 17.31 -35.61 26.07
C ILE A 354 18.79 -35.35 25.75
N SER A 355 19.69 -35.95 26.53
CA SER A 355 21.15 -35.91 26.28
C SER A 355 21.51 -36.80 25.09
N LYS A 356 22.24 -36.27 24.11
CA LYS A 356 22.86 -37.07 23.03
C LYS A 356 23.93 -37.99 23.63
N LYS A 357 23.85 -39.29 23.35
CA LYS A 357 24.84 -40.31 23.73
C LYS A 357 26.17 -40.04 23.02
N ALA A 358 27.26 -39.98 23.78
CA ALA A 358 28.63 -39.94 23.28
C ALA A 358 29.00 -41.28 22.63
N ILE A 359 29.60 -41.22 21.45
CA ILE A 359 30.18 -42.36 20.74
C ILE A 359 31.54 -42.66 21.38
N LYS A 360 31.71 -43.85 21.97
CA LYS A 360 33.01 -44.34 22.46
C LYS A 360 33.82 -44.89 21.29
N VAL A 361 34.95 -44.26 21.00
CA VAL A 361 35.98 -44.80 20.10
C VAL A 361 36.77 -45.87 20.86
N LYS A 362 36.91 -47.06 20.28
CA LYS A 362 37.64 -48.20 20.86
C LYS A 362 39.13 -48.02 20.54
N GLY A 363 39.95 -47.76 21.56
CA GLY A 363 41.42 -47.79 21.43
C GLY A 363 41.89 -49.23 21.21
N ARG A 364 42.90 -49.41 20.36
CA ARG A 364 43.58 -50.69 20.16
C ARG A 364 44.46 -50.98 21.37
N ASP A 365 44.38 -52.20 21.88
CA ASP A 365 45.20 -52.71 22.97
C ASP A 365 46.52 -53.27 22.41
N ILE A 366 47.60 -53.13 23.17
CA ILE A 366 49.00 -53.40 22.75
C ILE A 366 49.42 -54.87 22.98
N PHE A 367 48.50 -55.73 23.42
CA PHE A 367 48.77 -57.15 23.71
C PHE A 367 47.75 -58.14 23.14
N ASP A 368 47.07 -57.82 22.04
CA ASP A 368 46.35 -58.85 21.28
C ASP A 368 47.32 -59.59 20.33
N PRO A 369 47.45 -60.93 20.41
CA PRO A 369 48.43 -61.75 19.69
C PRO A 369 48.17 -61.92 18.19
#